data_AF-A0A2R2IV36-F1
#
_entry.id   AF-A0A2R2IV36-F1
#
_cell.length_a   1.000
_cell.length_b   1.000
_cell.length_c   1.000
_cell.angle_alpha   90.00
_cell.angle_beta   90.00
_cell.angle_gamma   90.00
#
_symmetry.space_group_name_H-M   'P 1'
#
loop_
_entity.id
_entity.type
_entity.pdbx_description
1 polymer ?
#
loop_
_entity_poly.entity_id
_entity_poly.type
_entity_poly.pdbx_seq_one_letter_code
_entity_poly.pdbx_strand_id
1 'polypeptide(L)' 'MATQGAAAVAVARKLIEDSPNLTLEQHLARERAATLGLVGGAEQVEGVAAFMAKRPPSWAQEDDD' A
#
# COMPACT_ATOMS: atom_id res chain seq x y z
N MET A 1 -2.25 -0.40 16.14
CA MET A 1 -3.11 -0.66 14.96
C MET A 1 -2.38 -0.37 13.65
N ALA A 2 -2.16 -1.39 12.82
CA ALA A 2 -1.76 -1.23 11.42
C ALA A 2 -2.96 -1.60 10.52
N THR A 3 -3.77 -0.61 10.14
CA THR A 3 -4.96 -0.82 9.27
C THR A 3 -4.59 -0.90 7.79
N GLN A 4 -3.33 -0.66 7.46
CA GLN A 4 -2.80 -0.60 6.10
C GLN A 4 -1.93 -1.83 5.82
N GLY A 5 -1.96 -2.33 4.58
CA GLY A 5 -1.05 -3.39 4.14
C GLY A 5 0.42 -2.96 4.27
N ALA A 6 1.26 -3.85 4.80
CA ALA A 6 2.66 -3.55 5.10
C ALA A 6 3.47 -3.25 3.83
N ALA A 7 3.21 -3.96 2.73
CA ALA A 7 3.87 -3.72 1.46
C ALA A 7 3.46 -2.36 0.87
N ALA A 8 2.17 -2.01 0.92
CA ALA A 8 1.70 -0.70 0.48
C ALA A 8 2.36 0.44 1.27
N VAL A 9 2.45 0.32 2.60
CA VAL A 9 3.11 1.31 3.47
C VAL A 9 4.60 1.42 3.16
N ALA A 10 5.29 0.29 2.98
CA ALA A 10 6.72 0.27 2.67
C ALA A 10 7.02 0.96 1.33
N VAL A 11 6.19 0.70 0.30
CA VAL A 11 6.32 1.33 -1.01
C VAL A 11 6.06 2.84 -0.93
N ALA A 12 4.99 3.26 -0.26
CA ALA A 12 4.68 4.67 -0.09
C ALA A 12 5.78 5.42 0.66
N ARG A 13 6.31 4.83 1.74
CA ARG A 13 7.43 5.38 2.50
C ARG A 13 8.66 5.59 1.63
N LYS A 14 9.03 4.59 0.83
CA LYS A 14 10.17 4.69 -0.09
C LYS A 14 10.00 5.81 -1.12
N LEU A 15 8.80 5.97 -1.69
CA LEU A 15 8.51 7.05 -2.64
C LEU A 15 8.68 8.43 -2.00
N ILE A 16 8.31 8.59 -0.73
CA ILE A 16 8.48 9.85 0.02
C ILE A 16 9.95 10.10 0.33
N GLU A 17 10.67 9.09 0.82
CA GLU A 17 12.10 9.18 1.15
C GLU A 17 12.96 9.51 -0.09
N ASP A 18 12.61 8.97 -1.25
CA ASP A 18 13.30 9.23 -2.51
C ASP A 18 12.95 10.60 -3.14
N SER A 19 11.81 11.20 -2.74
CA SER A 19 11.25 12.40 -3.41
C SER A 19 12.19 13.62 -3.48
N PRO A 20 13.03 13.95 -2.48
CA PRO A 20 13.91 15.12 -2.56
C PRO A 20 14.98 15.03 -3.66
N ASN A 21 15.26 13.82 -4.15
CA ASN A 21 16.31 13.55 -5.14
C ASN A 21 15.78 13.48 -6.58
N LEU A 22 14.51 13.83 -6.80
CA LEU A 22 13.81 13.64 -8.07
C LEU A 22 13.13 14.92 -8.53
N THR A 23 13.04 15.10 -9.85
CA THR A 23 12.07 16.04 -10.40
C THR A 23 10.65 15.50 -10.22
N LEU A 24 9.65 16.38 -10.31
CA LEU A 24 8.25 15.98 -10.24
C LEU A 24 7.90 14.89 -11.27
N GLU A 25 8.36 15.02 -12.51
CA GLU A 25 8.10 14.04 -13.57
C GLU A 25 8.72 12.67 -13.27
N GLN A 26 9.94 12.66 -12.73
CA GLN A 26 10.60 11.42 -12.31
C GLN A 26 9.87 10.76 -11.14
N HIS A 27 9.41 11.57 -10.19
CA HIS A 27 8.67 11.08 -9.03
C HIS A 27 7.32 10.47 -9.46
N LEU A 28 6.54 11.17 -10.30
CA LEU A 28 5.27 10.66 -10.86
C LEU A 28 5.47 9.36 -11.68
N ALA A 29 6.54 9.28 -12.46
CA ALA A 29 6.87 8.05 -13.20
C ALA A 29 7.13 6.87 -12.25
N ARG A 30 7.81 7.11 -11.13
CA ARG A 30 8.05 6.10 -10.09
C ARG A 30 6.79 5.74 -9.33
N GLU A 31 5.94 6.70 -8.98
CA GLU A 31 4.65 6.44 -8.35
C GLU A 31 3.79 5.52 -9.22
N ARG A 32 3.67 5.84 -10.52
CA ARG A 32 2.93 5.00 -11.48
C ARG A 32 3.45 3.56 -11.50
N ALA A 33 4.76 3.39 -11.59
CA ALA A 33 5.37 2.05 -11.63
C ALA A 33 5.13 1.29 -10.32
N ALA A 34 5.30 1.96 -9.18
CA ALA A 34 5.08 1.40 -7.86
C ALA A 34 3.61 0.97 -7.64
N THR A 35 2.65 1.83 -8.01
CA THR A 35 1.23 1.50 -7.94
C THR A 35 0.88 0.28 -8.79
N LEU A 36 1.35 0.23 -10.03
CA LEU A 36 1.12 -0.92 -10.91
C LEU A 36 1.74 -2.20 -10.35
N GLY A 37 2.88 -2.11 -9.66
CA GLY A 37 3.52 -3.24 -8.99
C GLY A 37 2.73 -3.80 -7.79
N LEU A 38 1.86 -3.00 -7.18
CA LEU A 38 0.99 -3.44 -6.06
C LEU A 38 -0.33 -4.04 -6.54
N VAL A 39 -0.83 -3.62 -7.71
CA VAL A 39 -2.11 -4.12 -8.25
C VAL A 39 -2.02 -5.61 -8.56
N GLY A 40 -2.98 -6.38 -8.05
CA GLY A 40 -3.01 -7.84 -8.18
C GLY A 40 -2.09 -8.58 -7.19
N GLY A 41 -1.32 -7.86 -6.37
CA GLY A 41 -0.56 -8.44 -5.27
C GLY A 41 -1.46 -8.97 -4.16
N ALA A 42 -0.93 -9.86 -3.31
CA ALA A 42 -1.68 -10.52 -2.25
C ALA A 42 -2.41 -9.54 -1.32
N GLU A 43 -1.75 -8.46 -0.91
CA GLU A 43 -2.38 -7.42 -0.07
C GLU A 43 -3.52 -6.71 -0.80
N GLN A 44 -3.39 -6.40 -2.10
CA GLN A 44 -4.45 -5.76 -2.85
C GLN A 44 -5.66 -6.69 -3.01
N VAL A 45 -5.42 -7.96 -3.33
CA VAL A 45 -6.49 -8.96 -3.49
C VAL A 45 -7.25 -9.17 -2.18
N GLU A 46 -6.55 -9.41 -1.08
CA GLU A 46 -7.18 -9.62 0.22
C GLU A 46 -7.86 -8.34 0.73
N GLY A 47 -7.26 -7.17 0.51
CA GLY A 47 -7.85 -5.89 0.94
C GLY A 47 -9.17 -5.62 0.24
N VAL A 48 -9.22 -5.87 -1.08
CA VAL A 48 -10.46 -5.77 -1.86
C VAL A 48 -11.47 -6.81 -1.41
N ALA A 49 -11.06 -8.07 -1.24
CA ALA A 49 -11.96 -9.14 -0.79
C ALA A 49 -12.56 -8.85 0.60
N ALA A 50 -11.74 -8.41 1.54
CA ALA A 50 -12.15 -8.03 2.89
C ALA A 50 -13.12 -6.86 2.88
N PHE A 51 -12.80 -5.80 2.12
CA PHE A 51 -13.66 -4.63 1.95
C PHE A 51 -15.04 -5.02 1.38
N MET A 52 -15.06 -5.82 0.31
CA MET A 52 -16.30 -6.31 -0.30
C MET A 52 -17.13 -7.17 0.66
N ALA A 53 -16.47 -7.96 1.51
CA ALA A 53 -17.10 -8.79 2.52
C ALA A 53 -17.43 -8.05 3.83
N LYS A 54 -17.15 -6.74 3.92
CA LYS A 54 -17.35 -5.91 5.13
C LYS A 54 -16.69 -6.49 6.39
N ARG A 55 -15.53 -7.11 6.22
CA ARG A 55 -14.70 -7.64 7.31
C ARG A 55 -13.35 -6.92 7.35
N PRO A 56 -12.62 -6.95 8.47
CA PRO A 56 -11.24 -6.53 8.47
C PRO A 56 -10.39 -7.42 7.53
N PRO A 57 -9.36 -6.87 6.87
CA PRO A 57 -8.39 -7.68 6.15
C PRO A 57 -7.53 -8.49 7.13
N SER A 58 -6.98 -9.61 6.67
CA SER A 58 -6.24 -10.56 7.52
C SER A 58 -5.06 -9.99 8.31
N TRP A 59 -4.47 -8.88 7.87
CA TRP A 59 -3.36 -8.20 8.57
C TRP A 59 -3.83 -7.19 9.63
N ALA A 60 -5.12 -6.85 9.67
CA ALA A 60 -5.63 -6.02 10.74
C ALA A 60 -5.60 -6.85 12.03
N GLN A 61 -4.77 -6.44 12.99
CA GLN A 61 -4.85 -6.98 14.34
C GLN A 61 -6.20 -6.57 14.93
N GLU A 62 -6.96 -7.54 15.43
CA GLU A 62 -8.09 -7.28 16.32
C GLU A 62 -7.50 -6.63 17.58
N ASP A 63 -7.98 -5.44 17.94
CA ASP A 63 -7.69 -4.89 19.26
C ASP A 63 -8.39 -5.81 20.26
N ASP A 64 -7.62 -6.59 21.03
CA ASP A 64 -8.14 -7.24 22.24
C ASP A 64 -8.49 -6.13 23.23
N ASP A 65 -9.80 -5.89 23.42
CA ASP A 65 -10.39 -4.99 24.43
C ASP A 65 -10.02 -5.41 25.87
#